data_AF-A0A1H5IGA3-F1
#
_entry.id   AF-A0A1H5IGA3-F1
#
_cell.length_a   1.000
_cell.length_b   1.000
_cell.length_c   1.000
_cell.angle_alpha   90.00
_cell.angle_beta   90.00
_cell.angle_gamma   90.00
#
_symmetry.space_group_name_H-M   'P 1'
#
loop_
_entity.id
_entity.type
_entity.pdbx_description
1 polymer ?
#
loop_
_entity_poly.entity_id
_entity_poly.type
_entity_poly.pdbx_seq_one_letter_code
_entity_poly.pdbx_strand_id
1 'polypeptide(L)'
;MLRPGRDLDVAATELGIELRAVWARAQTDTRLAIAPAGRDPDVLEERGRTLRADYLRLLAVGVGLSSGRAELILGIRGAGAWRGDDPTFAAACDAVSAASPLGRASRVIRLTPQRVARFLEELSKPGTTVVAAAAIGVSSTAIYQRRGRDEAFAKAMDDARASARQAAADLA
;
A
#
# COMPACT_ATOMS: atom_id res chain seq x y z
N MET A 1 15.74 15.75 -26.73
CA MET A 1 15.19 14.38 -26.69
C MET A 1 16.33 13.39 -26.91
N LEU A 2 16.57 12.46 -25.98
CA LEU A 2 17.51 11.36 -26.18
C LEU A 2 16.92 10.41 -27.23
N ARG A 3 17.61 10.22 -28.36
CA ARG A 3 17.15 9.29 -29.40
C ARG A 3 17.43 7.85 -28.94
N PRO A 4 16.52 6.88 -29.21
CA PRO A 4 16.77 5.47 -28.93
C PRO A 4 18.09 5.01 -29.57
N GLY A 5 18.97 4.40 -28.78
CA GLY A 5 20.24 3.82 -29.26
C GLY A 5 21.43 4.78 -29.41
N ARG A 6 21.32 6.05 -28.98
CA ARG A 6 22.46 6.97 -28.95
C ARG A 6 23.25 6.78 -27.65
N ASP A 7 24.58 6.75 -27.75
CA ASP A 7 25.47 6.70 -26.59
C ASP A 7 25.19 7.89 -25.65
N LEU A 8 24.81 7.58 -24.41
CA LEU A 8 24.39 8.57 -23.41
C LEU A 8 25.49 9.60 -23.16
N ASP A 9 26.75 9.16 -23.28
CA ASP A 9 27.95 9.96 -23.07
C ASP A 9 28.08 11.04 -24.15
N VAL A 10 27.81 10.67 -25.42
CA VAL A 10 27.81 11.60 -26.55
C VAL A 10 26.68 12.62 -26.40
N ALA A 11 25.49 12.17 -26.01
CA ALA A 11 24.35 13.06 -25.83
C ALA A 11 24.52 14.03 -24.64
N ALA A 12 25.12 13.57 -23.54
CA ALA A 12 25.42 14.41 -22.39
C ALA A 12 26.46 15.48 -22.74
N THR A 13 27.52 15.09 -23.45
CA THR A 13 28.58 15.98 -23.92
C THR A 13 28.05 17.07 -24.85
N GLU A 14 27.20 16.71 -25.82
CA GLU A 14 26.59 17.68 -26.76
C GLU A 14 25.67 18.69 -26.08
N LEU A 15 25.03 18.30 -24.97
CA LEU A 15 24.17 19.19 -24.19
C LEU A 15 24.95 20.00 -23.15
N GLY A 16 26.28 19.80 -23.05
CA GLY A 16 27.11 20.44 -22.02
C GLY A 16 26.75 20.00 -20.60
N ILE A 17 26.19 18.80 -20.45
CA ILE A 17 25.77 18.24 -19.17
C ILE A 17 26.75 17.15 -18.75
N GLU A 18 27.23 17.21 -17.52
CA GLU A 18 28.04 16.16 -16.92
C GLU A 18 27.26 14.83 -16.85
N LEU A 19 27.87 13.74 -17.32
CA LEU A 19 27.27 12.41 -17.30
C LEU A 19 26.85 12.00 -15.88
N ARG A 20 27.65 12.36 -14.87
CA ARG A 20 27.30 12.13 -13.46
C ARG A 20 26.01 12.82 -13.04
N ALA A 21 25.74 14.02 -13.56
CA ALA A 21 24.51 14.76 -13.28
C ALA A 21 23.29 14.07 -13.92
N VAL A 22 23.46 13.50 -15.12
CA VAL A 22 22.44 12.67 -15.78
C VAL A 22 22.09 11.45 -14.91
N TRP A 23 23.09 10.73 -14.40
CA TRP A 23 22.87 9.58 -13.52
C TRP A 23 22.25 9.96 -12.18
N ALA A 24 22.70 11.05 -11.57
CA ALA A 24 22.09 11.55 -10.33
C ALA A 24 20.61 11.88 -10.53
N ARG A 25 20.25 12.46 -11.67
CA ARG A 25 18.85 12.75 -12.00
C ARG A 25 18.03 11.48 -12.25
N ALA A 26 18.60 10.51 -12.96
CA ALA A 26 17.96 9.24 -13.27
C ALA A 26 17.56 8.42 -12.03
N GLN A 27 18.20 8.65 -10.87
CA GLN A 27 17.79 8.03 -9.60
C GLN A 27 16.34 8.39 -9.20
N THR A 28 15.89 9.59 -9.58
CA THR A 28 14.57 10.12 -9.20
C THR A 28 13.62 10.25 -10.38
N ASP A 29 14.13 10.23 -11.60
CA ASP A 29 13.36 10.37 -12.83
C ASP A 29 13.35 9.03 -13.59
N THR A 30 12.26 8.28 -13.46
CA THR A 30 12.14 6.95 -14.10
C THR A 30 12.13 7.04 -15.62
N ARG A 31 11.63 8.14 -16.21
CA ARG A 31 11.65 8.32 -17.67
C ARG A 31 13.09 8.47 -18.15
N LEU A 32 13.90 9.21 -17.40
CA LEU A 32 15.34 9.32 -17.65
C LEU A 32 16.10 8.02 -17.36
N ALA A 33 15.60 7.13 -16.50
CA ALA A 33 16.19 5.80 -16.30
C ALA A 33 15.87 4.80 -17.42
N ILE A 34 14.76 5.00 -18.13
CA ILE A 34 14.33 4.15 -19.26
C ILE A 34 15.11 4.47 -20.53
N ALA A 35 15.36 5.75 -20.80
CA ALA A 35 16.02 6.19 -22.03
C ALA A 35 17.45 5.62 -22.25
N PRO A 36 18.34 5.51 -21.24
CA PRO A 36 19.64 4.85 -21.38
C PRO A 36 19.57 3.37 -21.72
N ALA A 37 18.46 2.70 -21.42
CA ALA A 37 18.23 1.31 -21.83
C ALA A 37 17.80 1.18 -23.30
N GLY A 38 17.87 2.27 -24.09
CA GLY A 38 17.46 2.31 -25.49
C GLY A 38 15.95 2.23 -25.70
N ARG A 39 15.15 2.34 -24.62
CA ARG A 39 13.70 2.24 -24.65
C ARG A 39 13.07 3.61 -24.70
N ASP A 40 11.97 3.75 -25.45
CA ASP A 40 11.22 4.99 -25.53
C ASP A 40 10.33 5.15 -24.28
N PRO A 41 10.55 6.16 -23.42
CA PRO A 41 9.75 6.36 -22.21
C PRO A 41 8.29 6.80 -22.48
N ASP A 42 7.94 7.15 -23.72
CA ASP A 42 6.62 7.66 -24.10
C ASP A 42 5.66 6.60 -24.65
N VAL A 43 6.16 5.40 -24.98
CA VAL A 43 5.28 4.28 -25.33
C VAL A 43 4.43 3.85 -24.13
N LEU A 44 3.23 3.36 -24.38
CA LEU A 44 2.24 3.05 -23.35
C LEU A 44 2.78 2.13 -22.24
N GLU A 45 3.57 1.12 -22.61
CA GLU A 45 4.15 0.16 -21.68
C GLU A 45 5.14 0.84 -20.71
N GLU A 46 6.09 1.63 -21.24
CA GLU A 46 7.10 2.35 -20.44
C GLU A 46 6.51 3.50 -19.64
N ARG A 47 5.48 4.16 -20.19
CA ARG A 47 4.66 5.12 -19.44
C ARG A 47 3.97 4.44 -18.27
N GLY A 48 3.45 3.23 -18.45
CA GLY A 48 2.90 2.40 -17.40
C GLY A 48 3.93 2.02 -16.33
N ARG A 49 5.17 1.72 -16.72
CA ARG A 49 6.29 1.46 -15.77
C ARG A 49 6.64 2.70 -14.96
N THR A 50 6.71 3.86 -15.61
CA THR A 50 6.95 5.17 -14.97
C THR A 50 5.90 5.46 -13.92
N LEU A 51 4.62 5.35 -14.27
CA LEU A 51 3.52 5.64 -13.36
C LEU A 51 3.47 4.69 -12.16
N ARG A 52 3.77 3.40 -12.36
CA ARG A 52 3.89 2.42 -11.26
C ARG A 52 5.06 2.76 -10.33
N ALA A 53 6.20 3.18 -10.87
CA ALA A 53 7.33 3.62 -10.05
C ALA A 53 6.99 4.88 -9.23
N ASP A 54 6.33 5.87 -9.82
CA ASP A 54 5.90 7.08 -9.12
C ASP A 54 4.84 6.78 -8.05
N TYR A 55 3.93 5.86 -8.34
CA TYR A 55 2.97 5.37 -7.35
C TYR A 55 3.67 4.76 -6.12
N LEU A 56 4.70 3.92 -6.31
CA LEU A 56 5.49 3.37 -5.22
C LEU A 56 6.22 4.46 -4.43
N ARG A 57 6.76 5.50 -5.10
CA ARG A 57 7.38 6.64 -4.41
C ARG A 57 6.37 7.38 -3.54
N LEU A 58 5.16 7.65 -4.06
CA LEU A 58 4.06 8.29 -3.31
C LEU A 58 3.65 7.46 -2.09
N LEU A 59 3.57 6.14 -2.23
CA LEU A 59 3.34 5.23 -1.11
C LEU A 59 4.44 5.30 -0.05
N ALA A 60 5.71 5.35 -0.46
CA ALA A 60 6.84 5.39 0.46
C ALA A 60 6.82 6.65 1.35
N VAL A 61 6.52 7.81 0.77
CA VAL A 61 6.41 9.09 1.49
C VAL A 61 5.08 9.27 2.24
N GLY A 62 4.15 8.32 2.08
CA GLY A 62 2.89 8.30 2.81
C GLY A 62 1.87 9.34 2.38
N VAL A 63 2.03 9.91 1.19
CA VAL A 63 1.03 10.79 0.59
C VAL A 63 -0.13 9.92 0.10
N GLY A 64 -1.06 9.63 1.03
CA GLY A 64 -2.37 9.06 0.74
C GLY A 64 -2.42 7.53 0.66
N LEU A 65 -2.79 6.90 1.78
CA LEU A 65 -3.14 5.46 1.87
C LEU A 65 -4.38 5.06 1.04
N SER A 66 -4.92 5.93 0.19
CA SER A 66 -6.03 5.62 -0.72
C SER A 66 -5.56 5.70 -2.17
N SER A 67 -5.85 4.65 -2.95
CA SER A 67 -5.57 4.61 -4.40
C SER A 67 -6.07 5.86 -5.12
N GLY A 68 -7.20 6.43 -4.68
CA GLY A 68 -7.78 7.65 -5.27
C GLY A 68 -6.91 8.91 -5.16
N ARG A 69 -6.09 9.08 -4.12
CA ARG A 69 -5.24 10.27 -3.99
C ARG A 69 -4.00 10.18 -4.88
N ALA A 70 -3.42 8.99 -4.98
CA ALA A 70 -2.32 8.73 -5.90
C ALA A 70 -2.76 8.87 -7.36
N GLU A 71 -3.98 8.40 -7.69
CA GLU A 71 -4.60 8.60 -9.01
C GLU A 71 -4.74 10.09 -9.37
N LEU A 72 -5.19 10.92 -8.43
CA LEU A 72 -5.30 12.36 -8.62
C LEU A 72 -3.94 13.03 -8.87
N ILE A 73 -2.92 12.68 -8.07
CA ILE A 73 -1.57 13.25 -8.20
C ILE A 73 -0.92 12.85 -9.53
N LEU A 74 -1.09 11.59 -9.94
CA LEU A 74 -0.52 11.06 -11.17
C LEU A 74 -1.36 11.38 -12.41
N GLY A 75 -2.57 11.95 -12.23
CA GLY A 75 -3.49 12.25 -13.33
C GLY A 75 -3.98 11.01 -14.06
N ILE A 76 -4.13 9.89 -13.36
CA ILE A 76 -4.54 8.58 -13.91
C ILE A 76 -5.85 8.11 -13.28
N ARG A 77 -6.46 7.08 -13.86
CA ARG A 77 -7.59 6.35 -13.26
C ARG A 77 -7.27 4.87 -13.19
N GLY A 78 -7.81 4.19 -12.18
CA GLY A 78 -7.77 2.72 -12.10
C GLY A 78 -6.43 2.15 -11.68
N ALA A 79 -5.61 2.90 -10.94
CA ALA A 79 -4.41 2.35 -10.28
C ALA A 79 -4.78 1.21 -9.32
N GLY A 80 -6.03 1.19 -8.84
CA GLY A 80 -6.61 0.06 -8.11
C GLY A 80 -6.60 -1.27 -8.88
N ALA A 81 -6.78 -1.25 -10.21
CA ALA A 81 -6.77 -2.45 -11.05
C ALA A 81 -5.35 -3.04 -11.18
N TRP A 82 -4.30 -2.22 -11.15
CA TRP A 82 -2.92 -2.70 -11.30
C TRP A 82 -2.51 -3.71 -10.24
N ARG A 83 -3.01 -3.58 -9.01
CA ARG A 83 -2.75 -4.57 -7.96
C ARG A 83 -3.48 -5.89 -8.20
N GLY A 84 -4.62 -5.87 -8.89
CA GLY A 84 -5.35 -7.07 -9.28
C GLY A 84 -4.75 -7.76 -10.50
N ASP A 85 -4.28 -6.96 -11.47
CA ASP A 85 -3.75 -7.45 -12.75
C ASP A 85 -2.28 -7.90 -12.66
N ASP A 86 -1.50 -7.33 -11.72
CA ASP A 86 -0.07 -7.59 -11.56
C ASP A 86 0.27 -7.95 -10.10
N PRO A 87 0.45 -9.25 -9.79
CA PRO A 87 0.76 -9.70 -8.43
C PRO A 87 2.16 -9.25 -7.97
N THR A 88 3.10 -9.01 -8.88
CA THR A 88 4.44 -8.51 -8.54
C THR A 88 4.36 -7.05 -8.08
N PHE A 89 3.57 -6.25 -8.80
CA PHE A 89 3.31 -4.87 -8.40
C PHE A 89 2.55 -4.80 -7.08
N ALA A 90 1.59 -5.70 -6.85
CA ALA A 90 0.90 -5.81 -5.55
C ALA A 90 1.88 -6.09 -4.40
N ALA A 91 2.77 -7.07 -4.56
CA ALA A 91 3.80 -7.40 -3.58
C ALA A 91 4.76 -6.23 -3.31
N ALA A 92 5.19 -5.52 -4.37
CA ALA A 92 6.03 -4.34 -4.23
C ALA A 92 5.33 -3.23 -3.44
N CYS A 93 4.05 -2.97 -3.72
CA CYS A 93 3.26 -2.00 -2.98
C CYS A 93 3.14 -2.37 -1.49
N ASP A 94 2.97 -3.65 -1.17
CA ASP A 94 2.90 -4.14 0.20
C ASP A 94 4.24 -4.04 0.93
N ALA A 95 5.35 -4.30 0.23
CA ALA A 95 6.70 -4.14 0.75
C ALA A 95 7.04 -2.67 1.04
N VAL A 96 6.74 -1.77 0.11
CA VAL A 96 6.93 -0.31 0.29
C VAL A 96 6.07 0.20 1.43
N SER A 97 4.81 -0.23 1.49
CA SER A 97 3.92 0.10 2.60
C SER A 97 4.55 -0.37 3.90
N ALA A 98 5.02 -1.62 3.99
CA ALA A 98 5.67 -2.15 5.19
C ALA A 98 6.94 -1.38 5.63
N ALA A 99 7.73 -0.87 4.68
CA ALA A 99 8.97 -0.15 4.95
C ALA A 99 8.75 1.34 5.33
N SER A 100 7.66 1.94 4.85
CA SER A 100 7.31 3.34 5.12
C SER A 100 7.17 3.61 6.63
N PRO A 101 7.59 4.79 7.14
CA PRO A 101 7.39 5.17 8.54
C PRO A 101 5.92 5.07 8.99
N LEU A 102 4.99 5.41 8.10
CA LEU A 102 3.55 5.29 8.35
C LEU A 102 3.04 3.86 8.27
N GLY A 103 3.65 3.00 7.46
CA GLY A 103 3.32 1.58 7.47
C GLY A 103 3.95 0.79 8.61
N ARG A 104 5.05 1.27 9.18
CA ARG A 104 5.53 0.86 10.51
C ARG A 104 4.54 1.27 11.60
N ALA A 105 4.05 2.51 11.59
CA ALA A 105 2.97 2.95 12.49
C ALA A 105 1.66 2.17 12.25
N SER A 106 1.32 1.85 11.00
CA SER A 106 0.17 1.01 10.64
C SER A 106 0.36 -0.45 11.02
N ARG A 107 1.58 -1.01 10.99
CA ARG A 107 1.90 -2.33 11.57
C ARG A 107 1.69 -2.34 13.08
N VAL A 108 1.98 -1.21 13.75
CA VAL A 108 1.61 -1.00 15.16
C VAL A 108 0.08 -0.89 15.33
N ILE A 109 -0.71 -0.73 14.27
CA ILE A 109 -2.19 -0.76 14.25
C ILE A 109 -2.76 -2.09 13.69
N ARG A 110 -1.96 -2.95 13.03
CA ARG A 110 -2.44 -4.24 12.52
C ARG A 110 -2.85 -5.16 13.69
N LEU A 111 -3.98 -5.85 13.52
CA LEU A 111 -4.37 -6.96 14.38
C LEU A 111 -3.41 -8.13 14.17
N THR A 112 -2.34 -8.17 14.96
CA THR A 112 -1.52 -9.37 15.13
C THR A 112 -2.38 -10.52 15.67
N PRO A 113 -1.98 -11.80 15.50
CA PRO A 113 -2.73 -12.93 16.06
C PRO A 113 -3.01 -12.79 17.57
N GLN A 114 -2.05 -12.25 18.32
CA GLN A 114 -2.21 -11.96 19.75
C GLN A 114 -3.28 -10.90 20.03
N ARG A 115 -3.35 -9.85 19.21
CA ARG A 115 -4.40 -8.82 19.32
C ARG A 115 -5.76 -9.34 18.86
N VAL A 116 -5.81 -10.26 17.89
CA VAL A 116 -7.04 -10.97 17.52
C VAL A 116 -7.57 -11.78 18.70
N ALA A 117 -6.70 -12.55 19.36
CA ALA A 117 -7.09 -13.32 20.54
C ALA A 117 -7.65 -12.42 21.65
N ARG A 118 -6.93 -11.33 21.99
CA ARG A 118 -7.41 -10.35 22.98
C ARG A 118 -8.70 -9.65 22.56
N PHE A 119 -8.85 -9.33 21.27
CA PHE A 119 -10.08 -8.73 20.77
C PHE A 119 -11.28 -9.65 20.92
N LEU A 120 -11.13 -10.94 20.58
CA LEU A 120 -12.20 -11.93 20.70
C LEU A 120 -12.55 -12.21 22.16
N GLU A 121 -11.57 -12.17 23.06
CA GLU A 121 -11.77 -12.25 24.52
C GLU A 121 -12.52 -11.02 25.05
N GLU A 122 -12.21 -9.81 24.59
CA GLU A 122 -12.99 -8.63 24.98
C GLU A 122 -14.39 -8.62 24.36
N LEU A 123 -14.55 -9.20 23.16
CA LEU A 123 -15.84 -9.30 22.48
C LEU A 123 -16.75 -10.37 23.08
N SER A 124 -16.21 -11.35 23.81
CA SER A 124 -17.00 -12.35 24.53
C SER A 124 -17.55 -11.83 25.86
N LYS A 125 -17.19 -10.61 26.26
CA LYS A 125 -17.79 -9.89 27.39
C LYS A 125 -18.99 -9.06 26.93
N PRO A 126 -19.95 -8.74 27.82
CA PRO A 126 -21.06 -7.86 27.48
C PRO A 126 -20.56 -6.47 27.03
N GLY A 127 -20.91 -6.06 25.82
CA GLY A 127 -20.47 -4.76 25.27
C GLY A 127 -20.61 -4.64 23.76
N THR A 128 -20.21 -3.50 23.22
CA THR A 128 -20.21 -3.26 21.77
C THR A 128 -18.84 -3.58 21.15
N THR A 129 -18.82 -3.89 19.85
CA THR A 129 -17.57 -4.09 19.10
C THR A 129 -16.64 -2.87 19.14
N VAL A 130 -17.19 -1.66 19.33
CA VAL A 130 -16.41 -0.44 19.49
C VAL A 130 -15.64 -0.46 20.82
N VAL A 131 -16.26 -0.91 21.90
CA VAL A 131 -15.62 -1.04 23.22
C VAL A 131 -14.51 -2.09 23.18
N ALA A 132 -14.78 -3.27 22.60
CA ALA A 132 -13.78 -4.33 22.46
C ALA A 132 -12.59 -3.90 21.58
N ALA A 133 -12.84 -3.14 20.50
CA ALA A 133 -11.78 -2.61 19.64
C ALA A 133 -10.93 -1.54 20.36
N ALA A 134 -11.57 -0.66 21.12
CA ALA A 134 -10.88 0.35 21.92
C ALA A 134 -9.97 -0.28 22.99
N ALA A 135 -10.42 -1.35 23.65
CA ALA A 135 -9.67 -2.07 24.68
C ALA A 135 -8.32 -2.62 24.18
N ILE A 136 -8.19 -2.90 22.88
CA ILE A 136 -6.94 -3.37 22.26
C ILE A 136 -6.21 -2.31 21.45
N GLY A 137 -6.67 -1.05 21.51
CA GLY A 137 -6.05 0.08 20.80
C GLY A 137 -6.19 -0.01 19.28
N VAL A 138 -7.29 -0.58 18.76
CA VAL A 138 -7.54 -0.69 17.33
C VAL A 138 -8.85 -0.01 16.94
N SER A 139 -8.91 0.57 15.74
CA SER A 139 -10.14 1.18 15.24
C SER A 139 -11.18 0.12 14.86
N SER A 140 -12.45 0.40 15.16
CA SER A 140 -13.58 -0.44 14.76
C SER A 140 -13.65 -0.61 13.23
N THR A 141 -13.27 0.41 12.46
CA THR A 141 -13.19 0.34 10.99
C THR A 141 -12.21 -0.76 10.52
N ALA A 142 -11.05 -0.90 11.16
CA ALA A 142 -10.09 -1.94 10.80
C ALA A 142 -10.63 -3.36 11.10
N ILE A 143 -11.41 -3.50 12.17
CA ILE A 143 -12.10 -4.76 12.52
C ILE A 143 -13.11 -5.14 11.43
N TYR A 144 -13.98 -4.21 11.01
CA TYR A 144 -14.98 -4.48 9.97
C TYR A 144 -14.36 -4.75 8.60
N GLN A 145 -13.28 -4.03 8.25
CA GLN A 145 -12.54 -4.29 7.02
C GLN A 145 -11.93 -5.70 7.01
N ARG A 146 -11.43 -6.20 8.16
CA ARG A 146 -10.94 -7.58 8.26
C ARG A 146 -12.09 -8.58 8.20
N ARG A 147 -13.20 -8.33 8.92
CA ARG A 147 -14.40 -9.16 8.88
C ARG A 147 -14.92 -9.37 7.45
N GLY A 148 -14.82 -8.36 6.59
CA GLY A 148 -15.22 -8.47 5.18
C GLY A 148 -14.23 -9.22 4.27
N ARG A 149 -13.01 -9.51 4.73
CA ARG A 149 -11.95 -10.17 3.93
C ARG A 149 -11.57 -11.56 4.45
N ASP A 150 -11.90 -11.88 5.70
CA ASP A 150 -11.45 -13.07 6.43
C ASP A 150 -12.67 -13.75 7.05
N GLU A 151 -13.18 -14.78 6.36
CA GLU A 151 -14.39 -15.52 6.76
C GLU A 151 -14.21 -16.25 8.09
N ALA A 152 -13.02 -16.80 8.36
CA ALA A 152 -12.71 -17.46 9.62
C ALA A 152 -12.76 -16.46 10.79
N PHE A 153 -12.23 -15.25 10.60
CA PHE A 153 -12.34 -14.17 11.57
C PHE A 153 -13.78 -13.69 11.77
N ALA A 154 -14.58 -13.63 10.70
CA ALA A 154 -15.99 -13.29 10.79
C ALA A 154 -16.75 -14.30 11.66
N LYS A 155 -16.52 -15.61 11.43
CA LYS A 155 -17.11 -16.67 12.24
C LYS A 155 -16.71 -16.55 13.71
N ALA A 156 -15.42 -16.35 13.99
CA ALA A 156 -14.93 -16.21 15.36
C ALA A 156 -15.55 -15.02 16.11
N MET A 157 -15.82 -13.90 15.42
CA MET A 157 -16.54 -12.77 16.02
C MET A 157 -17.99 -13.09 16.36
N ASP A 158 -18.67 -13.83 15.48
CA ASP A 158 -20.08 -14.19 15.67
C ASP A 158 -20.21 -15.22 16.81
N ASP A 159 -19.27 -16.17 16.92
CA ASP A 159 -19.16 -17.11 18.04
C ASP A 159 -18.91 -16.38 19.38
N ALA A 160 -17.96 -15.43 19.42
CA ALA A 160 -17.68 -14.63 20.63
C ALA A 160 -18.91 -13.82 21.09
N ARG A 161 -19.68 -13.27 20.15
CA ARG A 161 -20.95 -12.57 20.46
C ARG A 161 -22.05 -13.52 20.95
N ALA A 162 -22.08 -14.75 20.49
CA ALA A 162 -23.00 -15.76 21.02
C ALA A 162 -22.66 -16.06 22.49
N SER A 163 -21.37 -16.23 22.82
CA SER A 163 -20.92 -16.42 24.21
C SER A 163 -21.27 -15.24 25.12
N ALA A 164 -21.07 -14.00 24.67
CA ALA A 164 -21.43 -12.81 25.45
C ALA A 164 -22.93 -12.72 25.76
N ARG A 165 -23.78 -13.11 24.80
CA ARG A 165 -25.24 -13.15 24.98
C ARG A 165 -25.67 -14.25 25.95
N GLN A 166 -25.04 -15.42 25.87
CA GLN A 166 -25.31 -16.51 26.81
C GLN A 166 -24.94 -16.12 28.24
N ALA A 167 -23.74 -15.55 28.44
CA ALA A 167 -23.30 -15.10 29.76
C ALA A 167 -24.20 -13.98 30.35
N ALA A 168 -24.75 -13.11 29.50
CA ALA A 168 -25.71 -12.10 29.94
C ALA A 168 -27.09 -12.69 30.30
N ALA A 169 -27.49 -13.79 29.65
CA ALA A 169 -28.73 -14.50 29.96
C ALA A 169 -28.63 -15.33 31.25
N ASP A 170 -27.45 -15.89 31.54
CA ASP A 170 -27.21 -16.69 32.76
C ASP A 170 -27.13 -15.81 34.04
N LEU A 171 -26.97 -14.48 33.88
CA LEU A 171 -26.88 -13.49 34.96
C LEU A 171 -28.20 -12.72 35.20
N ALA A 172 -29.23 -12.95 34.37
CA ALA A 172 -30.54 -12.29 34.44
C ALA A 172 -31.58 -13.20 35.08
#